data_AF-K0IDB4-F1
#
_entry.id   AF-K0IDB4-F1
#
_cell.length_a   1.000
_cell.length_b   1.000
_cell.length_c   1.000
_cell.angle_alpha   90.00
_cell.angle_beta   90.00
_cell.angle_gamma   90.00
#
_symmetry.space_group_name_H-M   'P 1'
#
loop_
_entity.id
_entity.type
_entity.pdbx_description
1 polymer ?
#
loop_
_entity_poly.entity_id
_entity_poly.type
_entity_poly.pdbx_seq_one_letter_code
_entity_poly.pdbx_strand_id
1 'polypeptide(L)'
;MKKDNKRSSTLQEAAKGLDEQHILEAIETGIEHALGAETKMLFFKTLKLVYKLERNAIPSNLERFDELLDRILGANTAEVVRQQIISELEKRRKTRRPKGGQTNSHQAFA
;
A
#
# COMPACT_ATOMS: atom_id res chain seq x y z
N MET A 1 -4.86 -3.21 -27.86
CA MET A 1 -4.62 -2.41 -26.63
C MET A 1 -5.41 -3.03 -25.48
N LYS A 2 -4.74 -3.69 -24.52
CA LYS A 2 -5.32 -4.27 -23.29
C LYS A 2 -4.25 -4.34 -22.19
N LYS A 3 -3.56 -3.24 -21.88
CA LYS A 3 -2.52 -3.22 -20.83
C LYS A 3 -2.91 -2.45 -19.57
N ASP A 4 -3.99 -1.68 -19.61
CA ASP A 4 -4.28 -0.71 -18.53
C ASP A 4 -5.09 -1.30 -17.37
N ASN A 5 -5.79 -2.43 -17.58
CA ASN A 5 -6.67 -3.01 -16.56
C ASN A 5 -5.97 -3.91 -15.51
N LYS A 6 -4.64 -4.08 -15.58
CA LYS A 6 -3.90 -5.01 -14.71
C LYS A 6 -3.14 -4.31 -13.57
N ARG A 7 -3.07 -2.98 -13.56
CA ARG A 7 -2.29 -2.20 -12.57
C ARG A 7 -3.13 -1.81 -11.35
N SER A 8 -4.35 -1.30 -11.56
CA SER A 8 -5.32 -1.03 -10.47
C SER A 8 -5.58 -2.26 -9.59
N SER A 9 -5.56 -3.47 -10.19
CA SER A 9 -5.80 -4.70 -9.45
C SER A 9 -4.66 -5.04 -8.45
N THR A 10 -3.43 -4.58 -8.66
CA THR A 10 -2.29 -5.02 -7.83
C THR A 10 -2.26 -4.37 -6.44
N LEU A 11 -2.62 -3.09 -6.31
CA LEU A 11 -2.70 -2.44 -4.99
C LEU A 11 -3.88 -2.99 -4.17
N GLN A 12 -5.04 -3.19 -4.80
CA GLN A 12 -6.19 -3.81 -4.13
C GLN A 12 -5.88 -5.25 -3.68
N GLU A 13 -5.24 -6.04 -4.55
CA GLU A 13 -4.82 -7.41 -4.21
C GLU A 13 -3.78 -7.44 -3.07
N ALA A 14 -2.81 -6.54 -3.09
CA ALA A 14 -1.79 -6.43 -2.05
C ALA A 14 -2.37 -5.99 -0.70
N ALA A 15 -3.37 -5.10 -0.72
CA ALA A 15 -4.06 -4.60 0.47
C ALA A 15 -5.04 -5.61 1.10
N LYS A 16 -5.37 -6.70 0.40
CA LYS A 16 -6.36 -7.68 0.86
C LYS A 16 -5.99 -8.29 2.22
N GLY A 17 -6.91 -8.19 3.17
CA GLY A 17 -6.76 -8.72 4.54
C GLY A 17 -6.08 -7.76 5.52
N LEU A 18 -5.78 -6.52 5.09
CA LEU A 18 -5.38 -5.42 5.97
C LEU A 18 -6.57 -4.52 6.27
N ASP A 19 -6.56 -3.87 7.43
CA ASP A 19 -7.51 -2.80 7.73
C ASP A 19 -7.03 -1.45 7.16
N GLU A 20 -7.92 -0.47 7.15
CA GLU A 20 -7.68 0.84 6.53
C GLU A 20 -6.46 1.56 7.14
N GLN A 21 -6.22 1.43 8.44
CA GLN A 21 -5.07 2.03 9.10
C GLN A 21 -3.76 1.42 8.57
N HIS A 22 -3.69 0.09 8.50
CA HIS A 22 -2.48 -0.58 8.00
C HIS A 22 -2.24 -0.29 6.51
N ILE A 23 -3.31 -0.18 5.72
CA ILE A 23 -3.22 0.21 4.32
C ILE A 23 -2.68 1.64 4.20
N LEU A 24 -3.23 2.57 4.97
CA LEU A 24 -2.81 3.97 4.92
C LEU A 24 -1.34 4.12 5.33
N GLU A 25 -0.94 3.50 6.44
CA GLU A 25 0.46 3.54 6.89
C GLU A 25 1.40 2.92 5.85
N ALA A 26 1.03 1.80 5.21
CA ALA A 26 1.83 1.20 4.15
C ALA A 26 2.01 2.13 2.94
N ILE A 27 0.94 2.82 2.55
CA ILE A 27 0.97 3.81 1.46
C ILE A 27 1.92 4.96 1.82
N GLU A 28 1.82 5.49 3.02
CA GLU A 28 2.69 6.59 3.45
C GLU A 28 4.15 6.19 3.51
N THR A 29 4.44 5.04 4.12
CA THR A 29 5.80 4.50 4.19
C THR A 29 6.36 4.21 2.79
N GLY A 30 5.55 3.63 1.91
CA GLY A 30 5.95 3.34 0.53
C GLY A 30 6.29 4.60 -0.27
N ILE A 31 5.46 5.64 -0.18
CA ILE A 31 5.74 6.93 -0.83
C ILE A 31 6.98 7.59 -0.24
N GLU A 32 7.14 7.57 1.09
CA GLU A 32 8.31 8.13 1.77
C GLU A 32 9.60 7.45 1.33
N HIS A 33 9.63 6.12 1.29
CA HIS A 33 10.79 5.35 0.86
C HIS A 33 11.14 5.61 -0.61
N ALA A 34 10.13 5.85 -1.46
CA ALA A 34 10.35 6.11 -2.88
C ALA A 34 10.80 7.55 -3.17
N LEU A 35 10.21 8.54 -2.50
CA LEU A 35 10.31 9.96 -2.88
C LEU A 35 10.92 10.87 -1.81
N GLY A 36 11.05 10.39 -0.58
CA GLY A 36 11.42 11.18 0.60
C GLY A 36 10.23 11.83 1.32
N ALA A 37 10.46 12.20 2.59
CA ALA A 37 9.42 12.71 3.49
C ALA A 37 8.78 14.02 3.02
N GLU A 38 9.58 14.95 2.50
CA GLU A 38 9.10 16.25 2.02
C GLU A 38 8.22 16.10 0.77
N THR A 39 8.66 15.27 -0.18
CA THR A 39 7.91 14.97 -1.40
C THR A 39 6.60 14.25 -1.09
N LYS A 40 6.60 13.30 -0.14
CA LYS A 40 5.37 12.67 0.37
C LYS A 40 4.36 13.71 0.85
N MET A 41 4.81 14.68 1.65
CA MET A 41 3.93 15.73 2.16
C MET A 41 3.33 16.56 1.01
N LEU A 42 4.15 16.95 0.03
CA LEU A 42 3.67 17.69 -1.14
C LEU A 42 2.67 16.88 -1.97
N PHE A 43 2.92 15.58 -2.14
CA PHE A 43 2.04 14.66 -2.85
C PHE A 43 0.65 14.58 -2.19
N PHE A 44 0.58 14.38 -0.86
CA PHE A 44 -0.71 14.37 -0.16
C PHE A 44 -1.42 15.73 -0.17
N LYS A 45 -0.68 16.85 -0.07
CA LYS A 45 -1.25 18.19 -0.26
C LYS A 45 -1.86 18.33 -1.65
N THR A 46 -1.17 17.84 -2.68
CA THR A 46 -1.66 17.85 -4.07
C THR A 46 -2.93 17.02 -4.23
N LEU A 47 -2.96 15.80 -3.68
CA LEU A 47 -4.16 14.95 -3.68
C LEU A 47 -5.37 15.65 -3.05
N LYS A 48 -5.17 16.28 -1.90
CA LYS A 48 -6.23 17.02 -1.20
C LYS A 48 -6.69 18.24 -1.97
N LEU A 49 -5.77 19.11 -2.38
CA LEU A 49 -6.10 20.42 -2.93
C LEU A 49 -6.63 20.35 -4.36
N VAL A 50 -5.95 19.58 -5.22
CA VAL A 50 -6.24 19.50 -6.65
C VAL A 50 -7.28 18.41 -6.94
N TYR A 51 -7.07 17.23 -6.36
CA TYR A 51 -7.88 16.05 -6.71
C TYR A 51 -9.00 15.75 -5.73
N LYS A 52 -9.14 16.55 -4.66
CA LYS A 52 -10.16 16.42 -3.62
C LYS A 52 -10.22 15.02 -3.01
N LEU A 53 -9.06 14.34 -2.91
CA LEU A 53 -8.92 13.05 -2.24
C LEU A 53 -8.23 13.28 -0.89
N GLU A 54 -8.98 13.15 0.19
CA GLU A 54 -8.44 13.25 1.54
C GLU A 54 -7.61 12.02 1.88
N ARG A 55 -6.52 12.23 2.65
CA ARG A 55 -5.59 11.18 3.06
C ARG A 55 -6.30 9.94 3.63
N ASN A 56 -7.25 10.15 4.54
CA ASN A 56 -7.94 9.05 5.22
C ASN A 56 -8.94 8.32 4.33
N ALA A 57 -9.31 8.89 3.17
CA ALA A 57 -10.20 8.26 2.21
C ALA A 57 -9.46 7.35 1.21
N ILE A 58 -8.12 7.37 1.20
CA ILE A 58 -7.31 6.60 0.26
C ILE A 58 -7.53 5.09 0.37
N PRO A 59 -7.57 4.46 1.57
CA PRO A 59 -7.78 3.02 1.69
C PRO A 59 -9.08 2.53 1.06
N SER A 60 -10.14 3.34 1.13
CA SER A 60 -11.44 3.01 0.53
C SER A 60 -11.53 3.41 -0.96
N ASN A 61 -10.50 4.05 -1.52
CA ASN A 61 -10.45 4.57 -2.90
C ASN A 61 -9.12 4.22 -3.60
N LEU A 62 -8.60 3.01 -3.39
CA LEU A 62 -7.27 2.59 -3.89
C LEU A 62 -7.12 2.67 -5.41
N GLU A 63 -8.17 2.35 -6.16
CA GLU A 63 -8.14 2.42 -7.63
C GLU A 63 -7.96 3.86 -8.11
N ARG A 64 -8.78 4.78 -7.62
CA ARG A 64 -8.64 6.20 -7.91
C ARG A 64 -7.28 6.74 -7.45
N PHE A 65 -6.78 6.28 -6.31
CA PHE A 65 -5.45 6.64 -5.85
C PHE A 65 -4.35 6.18 -6.82
N ASP A 66 -4.44 4.96 -7.35
CA ASP A 66 -3.48 4.41 -8.31
C ASP A 66 -3.42 5.21 -9.62
N GLU A 67 -4.59 5.61 -10.13
CA GLU A 67 -4.68 6.49 -11.31
C GLU A 67 -4.04 7.85 -11.05
N LEU A 68 -4.20 8.40 -9.85
CA LEU A 68 -3.63 9.68 -9.46
C LEU A 68 -2.12 9.61 -9.28
N LEU A 69 -1.55 8.46 -8.89
CA LEU A 69 -0.09 8.26 -8.89
C LEU A 69 0.49 8.49 -10.29
N ASP A 70 -0.08 7.84 -11.31
CA ASP A 70 0.35 8.02 -12.71
C ASP A 70 0.22 9.46 -13.16
N ARG A 71 -0.88 10.11 -12.80
CA ARG A 71 -1.17 11.49 -13.24
C ARG A 71 -0.25 12.53 -12.61
N ILE A 72 0.10 12.35 -11.34
CA ILE A 72 0.90 13.31 -10.59
C ILE A 72 2.39 13.09 -10.82
N LEU A 73 2.84 11.84 -10.81
CA LEU A 73 4.26 11.49 -10.81
C LEU A 73 4.80 11.07 -12.18
N GLY A 74 3.89 10.74 -13.11
CA GLY A 74 4.22 10.11 -14.38
C GLY A 74 4.44 8.60 -14.24
N ALA A 75 4.19 7.86 -15.33
CA ALA A 75 4.11 6.40 -15.32
C ALA A 75 5.35 5.68 -14.73
N ASN A 76 6.56 6.17 -15.01
CA ASN A 76 7.79 5.52 -14.55
C ASN A 76 7.98 5.70 -13.03
N THR A 77 7.82 6.93 -12.54
CA THR A 77 7.94 7.24 -11.11
C THR A 77 6.82 6.59 -10.31
N ALA A 78 5.59 6.63 -10.84
CA ALA A 78 4.42 5.99 -10.24
C ALA A 78 4.65 4.47 -10.09
N GLU A 79 5.25 3.81 -11.07
CA GLU A 79 5.57 2.39 -10.96
C GLU A 79 6.55 2.11 -9.81
N VAL A 80 7.61 2.91 -9.67
CA VAL A 80 8.55 2.76 -8.53
C VAL A 80 7.83 2.93 -7.20
N VAL A 81 6.96 3.95 -7.09
CA VAL A 81 6.17 4.20 -5.87
C VAL A 81 5.21 3.04 -5.59
N ARG A 82 4.51 2.51 -6.59
CA ARG A 82 3.63 1.34 -6.42
C ARG A 82 4.39 0.15 -5.87
N GLN A 83 5.55 -0.16 -6.43
CA GLN A 83 6.34 -1.31 -5.98
C GLN A 83 6.77 -1.16 -4.51
N GLN A 84 7.10 0.07 -4.08
CA GLN A 84 7.37 0.32 -2.66
C GLN A 84 6.13 0.15 -1.79
N ILE A 85 4.97 0.66 -2.21
CA ILE A 85 3.71 0.49 -1.48
C ILE A 85 3.34 -1.00 -1.37
N ILE A 86 3.43 -1.76 -2.47
CA ILE A 86 3.16 -3.20 -2.49
C ILE A 86 4.08 -3.94 -1.52
N SER A 87 5.38 -3.61 -1.53
CA SER A 87 6.35 -4.18 -0.60
C SER A 87 5.95 -3.94 0.86
N GLU A 88 5.52 -2.73 1.21
CA GLU A 88 5.08 -2.40 2.58
C GLU A 88 3.77 -3.10 2.97
N LEU A 89 2.81 -3.19 2.04
CA LEU A 89 1.55 -3.94 2.25
C LEU A 89 1.84 -5.42 2.51
N GLU A 90 2.72 -6.04 1.71
CA GLU A 90 3.10 -7.43 1.89
C GLU A 90 3.82 -7.71 3.22
N LYS A 91 4.72 -6.81 3.63
CA LYS A 91 5.42 -6.92 4.92
C LYS A 91 4.40 -6.94 6.06
N ARG A 92 3.45 -6.02 6.08
CA ARG A 92 2.39 -5.92 7.10
C ARG A 92 1.43 -7.10 7.07
N ARG A 93 1.16 -7.66 5.89
CA ARG A 93 0.36 -8.89 5.77
C ARG A 93 1.09 -10.11 6.36
N LYS A 94 2.42 -10.21 6.15
CA LYS A 94 3.24 -11.31 6.68
C LYS A 94 3.38 -11.25 8.20
N THR A 95 3.49 -10.05 8.80
CA THR A 95 3.53 -9.89 10.26
C THR A 95 2.20 -10.24 10.95
N ARG A 96 1.08 -10.18 10.22
CA ARG A 96 -0.25 -10.58 10.71
C ARG A 96 -0.57 -12.06 10.61
N ARG A 97 0.18 -12.85 9.83
CA ARG A 97 0.01 -14.30 9.90
C ARG A 97 0.57 -14.77 11.24
N PRO A 98 -0.25 -15.25 12.19
CA PRO A 98 0.30 -15.91 13.36
C PRO A 98 1.20 -17.03 12.84
N LYS A 99 2.43 -17.11 13.35
CA LYS A 99 3.23 -18.32 13.20
C LYS A 99 2.37 -19.45 13.78
N GLY A 100 1.74 -20.24 12.91
CA GLY A 100 0.95 -21.37 13.32
C GLY A 100 1.82 -22.33 14.13
N GLY A 101 1.38 -22.59 15.37
CA GLY A 101 1.66 -23.81 16.14
C GLY A 101 3.11 -24.19 16.35
N GLN A 102 3.75 -23.66 17.40
CA GLN A 102 4.53 -24.56 18.24
C GLN A 102 3.51 -25.39 19.04
N THR A 103 3.16 -26.56 18.50
CA THR A 103 2.56 -27.63 19.29
C THR A 103 3.52 -27.94 20.43
N ASN A 104 3.07 -27.73 21.67
CA ASN A 104 3.74 -28.23 22.87
C ASN A 104 3.79 -29.77 22.79
N SER A 105 4.80 -30.32 22.14
CA SER A 105 5.17 -31.73 22.26
C SER A 105 6.16 -31.88 23.41
N HIS A 106 5.70 -31.64 24.63
CA HIS A 106 6.37 -32.10 25.85
C HIS A 106 5.32 -32.36 26.95
N GLN A 107 4.40 -33.26 26.65
CA GLN A 107 3.81 -34.15 27.65
C GLN A 107 3.91 -35.57 27.12
N ALA A 108 5.10 -36.14 27.28
CA ALA A 108 5.32 -37.56 27.36
C ALA A 108 6.52 -37.70 28.29
N PHE A 109 6.26 -38.05 29.54
CA PHE A 109 6.95 -39.06 30.34
C PHE A 109 6.22 -39.10 31.69
N ALA A 110 5.36 -40.11 31.80
CA ALA A 110 4.91 -40.69 33.05
C ALA A 110 6.08 -41.41 33.73
#